data_AF-K1SEH1-F1
#
_entry.id   AF-K1SEH1-F1
#
_cell.length_a   1.000
_cell.length_b   1.000
_cell.length_c   1.000
_cell.angle_alpha   90.00
_cell.angle_beta   90.00
_cell.angle_gamma   90.00
#
_symmetry.space_group_name_H-M   'P 1'
#
loop_
_entity.id
_entity.type
_entity.pdbx_description
1 polymer ?
#
loop_
_entity_poly.entity_id
_entity_poly.type
_entity_poly.pdbx_seq_one_letter_code
_entity_poly.pdbx_strand_id
1 'polypeptide(L)'
;MKDAGKYTRIHYKKYYDRALKRARKFSLVLERLISPEGTFPVFGRSIPYRLATMQPLALMAWYQQLPEGVSNGQARAALTSVMHRMYDNTENFNEAGFLTIGFAGRQPNVADWYTNNGSLYMTSLAFLPLGLPAAHPFWTDAAQPCTQAKAWGGQPFPKDHHWSDDIRTWDLF
;
A
#
# COMPACT_ATOMS: atom_id res chain seq x y z
N MET A 1 12.44 -11.86 14.71
CA MET A 1 11.96 -13.24 14.94
C MET A 1 12.72 -14.28 14.15
N LYS A 2 13.18 -14.02 12.92
CA LYS A 2 14.18 -14.87 12.25
C LYS A 2 15.47 -15.01 13.09
N ASP A 3 15.79 -13.96 13.84
CA ASP A 3 17.02 -13.84 14.65
C ASP A 3 16.81 -14.14 16.14
N ALA A 4 15.65 -14.67 16.53
CA ALA A 4 15.33 -14.85 17.94
C ALA A 4 16.17 -15.93 18.63
N GLY A 5 16.97 -16.72 17.89
CA GLY A 5 17.90 -17.72 18.43
C GLY A 5 17.28 -18.83 19.28
N LYS A 6 15.95 -18.84 19.45
CA LYS A 6 15.21 -19.80 20.26
C LYS A 6 14.69 -20.92 19.39
N TYR A 7 14.89 -22.16 19.83
CA TYR A 7 14.23 -23.33 19.28
C TYR A 7 12.73 -23.21 19.51
N THR A 8 11.99 -22.84 18.47
CA THR A 8 10.53 -22.80 18.49
C THR A 8 9.98 -23.87 17.57
N ARG A 9 8.84 -24.47 17.94
CA ARG A 9 8.08 -25.37 17.06
C ARG A 9 7.78 -24.72 15.69
N ILE A 10 7.59 -23.40 15.67
CA ILE A 10 7.25 -22.61 14.49
C ILE A 10 8.45 -22.46 13.55
N HIS A 11 8.28 -22.84 12.28
CA HIS A 11 9.24 -22.55 11.23
C HIS A 11 9.16 -21.08 10.78
N TYR A 12 9.61 -20.12 11.60
CA TYR A 12 9.44 -18.67 11.34
C TYR A 12 9.91 -18.21 9.97
N LYS A 13 10.99 -18.79 9.43
CA LYS A 13 11.45 -18.50 8.06
C LYS A 13 10.37 -18.82 7.02
N LYS A 14 9.79 -20.02 7.00
CA LYS A 14 8.71 -20.38 6.06
C LYS A 14 7.45 -19.53 6.27
N TYR A 15 7.10 -19.21 7.53
CA TYR A 15 5.98 -18.30 7.80
C TYR A 15 6.22 -16.91 7.22
N TYR A 16 7.41 -16.36 7.40
CA TYR A 16 7.79 -15.09 6.80
C TYR A 16 7.75 -15.17 5.28
N ASP A 17 8.33 -16.20 4.67
CA ASP A 17 8.42 -16.33 3.21
C ASP A 17 7.00 -16.43 2.60
N ARG A 18 6.09 -17.16 3.27
CA ARG A 18 4.66 -17.23 2.90
C ARG A 18 3.95 -15.89 3.06
N ALA A 19 4.17 -15.19 4.18
CA ALA A 19 3.58 -13.88 4.43
C ALA A 19 4.08 -12.84 3.41
N LEU A 20 5.37 -12.84 3.08
CA LEU A 20 5.97 -11.99 2.06
C LEU A 20 5.37 -12.28 0.69
N LYS A 21 5.25 -13.55 0.28
CA LYS A 21 4.60 -13.94 -0.99
C LYS A 21 3.17 -13.40 -1.09
N ARG A 22 2.39 -13.52 -0.03
CA ARG A 22 1.01 -12.99 0.03
C ARG A 22 0.97 -11.46 0.01
N ALA A 23 1.84 -10.80 0.76
CA ALA A 23 1.95 -9.35 0.77
C ALA A 23 2.33 -8.80 -0.62
N ARG A 24 3.24 -9.45 -1.34
CA ARG A 24 3.59 -9.12 -2.73
C ARG A 24 2.38 -9.23 -3.66
N LYS A 25 1.64 -10.35 -3.62
CA LYS A 25 0.40 -10.47 -4.43
C LYS A 25 -0.62 -9.41 -4.05
N PHE A 26 -0.83 -9.15 -2.77
CA PHE A 26 -1.80 -8.15 -2.34
C PHE A 26 -1.41 -6.75 -2.79
N SER A 27 -0.12 -6.39 -2.72
CA SER A 27 0.37 -5.11 -3.24
C SER A 27 0.18 -4.96 -4.76
N LEU A 28 0.33 -6.04 -5.54
CA LEU A 28 0.03 -6.04 -6.98
C LEU A 28 -1.46 -5.78 -7.23
N VAL A 29 -2.34 -6.40 -6.45
CA VAL A 29 -3.79 -6.18 -6.55
C VAL A 29 -4.13 -4.73 -6.21
N LEU A 30 -3.57 -4.18 -5.13
CA LEU A 30 -3.78 -2.78 -4.74
C LEU A 30 -3.33 -1.80 -5.84
N GLU A 31 -2.14 -2.00 -6.41
CA GLU A 31 -1.65 -1.18 -7.52
C GLU A 31 -2.61 -1.23 -8.73
N ARG A 32 -3.15 -2.41 -9.03
CA ARG A 32 -4.15 -2.62 -10.10
C ARG A 32 -5.53 -2.07 -9.78
N LEU A 33 -5.84 -1.74 -8.53
CA LEU A 33 -7.09 -1.08 -8.15
C LEU A 33 -7.03 0.44 -8.27
N ILE A 34 -5.83 1.02 -8.37
CA ILE A 34 -5.65 2.46 -8.53
C ILE A 34 -6.03 2.84 -9.97
N SER A 35 -7.10 3.61 -10.10
CA SER A 35 -7.59 4.10 -11.39
C SER A 35 -6.62 5.10 -12.04
N PRO A 36 -6.74 5.38 -13.35
CA PRO A 36 -5.96 6.42 -14.01
C PRO A 36 -6.09 7.80 -13.33
N GLU A 37 -7.23 8.04 -12.67
CA GLU A 37 -7.57 9.26 -11.95
C GLU A 37 -6.99 9.32 -10.52
N GLY A 38 -6.27 8.29 -10.08
CA GLY A 38 -5.73 8.16 -8.72
C GLY A 38 -6.78 7.78 -7.67
N THR A 39 -7.92 7.22 -8.08
CA THR A 39 -8.97 6.74 -7.16
C THR A 39 -8.84 5.24 -6.92
N PHE A 40 -9.47 4.73 -5.87
CA PHE A 40 -9.61 3.29 -5.61
C PHE A 40 -10.98 3.02 -4.97
N PRO A 41 -11.50 1.78 -5.02
CA PRO A 41 -12.81 1.47 -4.45
C PRO A 41 -12.91 1.77 -2.95
N VAL A 42 -14.00 2.43 -2.56
CA VAL A 42 -14.22 2.94 -1.20
C VAL A 42 -15.19 2.02 -0.47
N PHE A 43 -14.67 1.05 0.30
CA PHE A 43 -15.49 0.13 1.08
C PHE A 43 -14.83 -0.31 2.38
N GLY A 44 -15.65 -0.71 3.35
CA GLY A 44 -15.21 -1.21 4.66
C GLY A 44 -15.19 -0.15 5.76
N ARG A 45 -15.02 -0.63 6.98
CA ARG A 45 -15.21 0.13 8.23
C ARG A 45 -14.04 1.05 8.63
N SER A 46 -12.88 0.87 8.02
CA SER A 46 -11.65 1.64 8.31
C SER A 46 -11.29 2.64 7.21
N ILE A 47 -12.26 3.00 6.37
CA ILE A 47 -12.05 3.91 5.25
C ILE A 47 -11.63 5.33 5.67
N PRO A 48 -11.99 5.88 6.85
CA PRO A 48 -11.45 7.18 7.29
C PRO A 48 -9.93 7.23 7.45
N TYR A 49 -9.23 6.09 7.43
CA TYR A 49 -7.76 6.04 7.52
C TYR A 49 -7.05 6.34 6.20
N ARG A 50 -7.79 6.77 5.17
CA ARG A 50 -7.25 7.43 3.98
C ARG A 50 -6.24 6.53 3.24
N LEU A 51 -4.97 6.92 3.19
CA LEU A 51 -3.90 6.19 2.51
C LEU A 51 -3.46 4.91 3.24
N ALA A 52 -3.98 4.61 4.43
CA ALA A 52 -3.60 3.40 5.17
C ALA A 52 -3.81 2.12 4.35
N THR A 53 -4.80 2.09 3.45
CA THR A 53 -5.04 0.98 2.53
C THR A 53 -3.86 0.72 1.58
N MET A 54 -3.05 1.74 1.28
CA MET A 54 -1.88 1.65 0.40
C MET A 54 -0.62 1.14 1.14
N GLN A 55 -0.71 0.89 2.45
CA GLN A 55 0.41 0.43 3.26
C GLN A 55 1.14 -0.79 2.66
N PRO A 56 0.47 -1.83 2.12
CA PRO A 56 1.19 -2.98 1.60
C PRO A 56 2.03 -2.65 0.36
N LEU A 57 1.55 -1.77 -0.53
CA LEU A 57 2.34 -1.32 -1.69
C LEU A 57 3.55 -0.49 -1.24
N ALA A 58 3.33 0.45 -0.32
CA ALA A 58 4.37 1.26 0.31
C ALA A 58 5.41 0.39 1.06
N LEU A 59 4.97 -0.64 1.78
CA LEU A 59 5.81 -1.60 2.48
C LEU A 59 6.66 -2.41 1.51
N MET A 60 6.08 -2.91 0.41
CA MET A 60 6.84 -3.68 -0.59
C MET A 60 7.88 -2.81 -1.31
N ALA A 61 7.59 -1.52 -1.54
CA ALA A 61 8.60 -0.58 -2.03
C ALA A 61 9.74 -0.39 -1.01
N TRP A 62 9.43 -0.13 0.26
CA TRP A 62 10.44 0.06 1.30
C TRP A 62 11.30 -1.19 1.53
N TYR A 63 10.70 -2.39 1.54
CA TYR A 63 11.42 -3.66 1.65
C TYR A 63 12.18 -4.04 0.38
N GLN A 64 12.04 -3.28 -0.71
CA GLN A 64 12.59 -3.61 -2.02
C GLN A 64 12.11 -5.00 -2.51
N GLN A 65 10.83 -5.27 -2.29
CA GLN A 65 10.15 -6.54 -2.57
C GLN A 65 8.93 -6.34 -3.48
N LEU A 66 8.90 -5.27 -4.30
CA LEU A 66 7.80 -5.05 -5.25
C LEU A 66 7.50 -6.31 -6.08
N PRO A 67 6.22 -6.58 -6.38
CA PRO A 67 5.84 -7.72 -7.21
C PRO A 67 6.39 -7.53 -8.63
N GLU A 68 6.68 -8.64 -9.29
CA GLU A 68 7.12 -8.60 -10.69
C GLU A 68 6.10 -7.86 -11.56
N GLY A 69 6.59 -7.03 -12.49
CA GLY A 69 5.76 -6.20 -13.36
C GLY A 69 5.35 -4.84 -12.77
N VAL A 70 5.69 -4.54 -11.51
CA VAL A 70 5.53 -3.21 -10.90
C VAL A 70 6.92 -2.62 -10.63
N SER A 71 7.30 -1.61 -11.40
CA SER A 71 8.56 -0.90 -11.21
C SER A 71 8.51 0.07 -10.03
N ASN A 72 9.68 0.49 -9.57
CA ASN A 72 9.84 1.55 -8.57
C ASN A 72 9.13 2.85 -8.98
N GLY A 73 9.39 3.33 -10.21
CA GLY A 73 8.74 4.52 -10.76
C GLY A 73 7.22 4.38 -10.91
N GLN A 74 6.71 3.17 -11.21
CA GLN A 74 5.28 2.89 -11.27
C GLN A 74 4.63 2.91 -9.88
N ALA A 75 5.24 2.23 -8.89
CA ALA A 75 4.75 2.23 -7.51
C ALA A 75 4.72 3.64 -6.92
N ARG A 76 5.80 4.43 -7.12
CA ARG A 76 5.85 5.84 -6.70
C ARG A 76 4.73 6.65 -7.34
N ALA A 77 4.61 6.61 -8.67
CA ALA A 77 3.60 7.39 -9.38
C ALA A 77 2.17 7.02 -8.98
N ALA A 78 1.89 5.72 -8.75
CA ALA A 78 0.58 5.25 -8.30
C ALA A 78 0.26 5.73 -6.86
N LEU A 79 1.22 5.66 -5.93
CA LEU A 79 1.03 6.20 -4.58
C LEU A 79 0.82 7.73 -4.61
N THR A 80 1.63 8.44 -5.39
CA THR A 80 1.54 9.89 -5.56
C THR A 80 0.21 10.32 -6.16
N SER A 81 -0.33 9.61 -7.16
CA SER A 81 -1.63 9.97 -7.75
C SER A 81 -2.77 9.84 -6.74
N VAL A 82 -2.75 8.80 -5.89
CA VAL A 82 -3.72 8.64 -4.80
C VAL A 82 -3.55 9.73 -3.75
N MET A 83 -2.32 10.10 -3.40
CA MET A 83 -2.05 11.22 -2.47
C MET A 83 -2.67 12.53 -3.00
N HIS A 84 -2.42 12.88 -4.26
CA HIS A 84 -3.00 14.07 -4.89
C HIS A 84 -4.52 14.00 -4.90
N ARG A 85 -5.11 12.88 -5.36
CA ARG A 85 -6.57 12.69 -5.38
C ARG A 85 -7.20 12.89 -4.00
N MET A 86 -6.51 12.47 -2.94
CA MET A 86 -7.04 12.45 -1.59
C MET A 86 -6.87 13.79 -0.86
N TYR A 87 -5.73 14.47 -1.08
CA TYR A 87 -5.35 15.64 -0.30
C TYR A 87 -5.42 16.97 -1.06
N ASP A 88 -5.40 16.96 -2.38
CA ASP A 88 -5.51 18.21 -3.13
C ASP A 88 -6.95 18.72 -3.07
N ASN A 89 -7.10 20.00 -2.73
CA ASN A 89 -8.38 20.73 -2.79
C ASN A 89 -9.53 20.13 -1.95
N THR A 90 -9.23 19.42 -0.87
CA THR A 90 -10.23 18.90 0.09
C THR A 90 -10.03 19.48 1.49
N GLU A 91 -11.10 19.55 2.28
CA GLU A 91 -11.09 20.06 3.67
C GLU A 91 -10.39 19.07 4.61
N ASN A 92 -9.06 18.95 4.48
CA ASN A 92 -8.28 17.91 5.14
C ASN A 92 -7.94 18.18 6.59
N PHE A 93 -7.83 19.45 6.97
CA PHE A 93 -7.36 19.86 8.28
C PHE A 93 -8.40 20.77 8.94
N ASN A 94 -8.64 20.56 10.23
CA ASN A 94 -9.48 21.44 11.03
C ASN A 94 -8.69 22.68 11.47
N GLU A 95 -9.36 23.61 12.15
CA GLU A 95 -8.77 24.87 12.66
C GLU A 95 -7.56 24.65 13.58
N ALA A 96 -7.50 23.50 14.25
CA ALA A 96 -6.38 23.10 15.13
C ALA A 96 -5.24 22.38 14.38
N GLY A 97 -5.31 22.25 13.05
CA GLY A 97 -4.29 21.62 12.22
C GLY A 97 -4.30 20.09 12.21
N PHE A 98 -5.34 19.44 12.75
CA PHE A 98 -5.49 17.99 12.73
C PHE A 98 -6.30 17.53 11.53
N LEU A 99 -6.04 16.29 11.07
CA LEU A 99 -6.85 15.68 10.02
C LEU A 99 -8.33 15.67 10.41
N THR A 100 -9.19 16.08 9.48
CA THR A 100 -10.64 15.99 9.59
C THR A 100 -11.10 14.53 9.43
N ILE A 101 -12.09 14.13 10.22
CA ILE A 101 -12.68 12.79 10.12
C ILE A 101 -13.41 12.67 8.76
N GLY A 102 -12.96 11.74 7.93
CA GLY A 102 -13.49 11.46 6.60
C GLY A 102 -12.49 10.70 5.73
N PHE A 103 -12.92 10.28 4.53
CA PHE A 103 -12.08 9.57 3.57
C PHE A 103 -11.28 10.53 2.70
N ALA A 104 -11.93 11.52 2.09
CA ALA A 104 -11.30 12.61 1.35
C ALA A 104 -11.92 13.93 1.81
N GLY A 105 -11.17 14.69 2.62
CA GLY A 105 -11.72 15.82 3.37
C GLY A 105 -12.64 15.41 4.54
N ARG A 106 -13.55 16.31 4.92
CA ARG A 106 -14.45 16.14 6.07
C ARG A 106 -15.72 15.36 5.68
N GLN A 107 -15.83 14.13 6.19
CA GLN A 107 -16.95 13.20 5.94
C GLN A 107 -17.25 12.39 7.21
N PRO A 108 -17.72 13.01 8.31
CA PRO A 108 -17.76 12.38 9.63
C PRO A 108 -18.65 11.11 9.70
N ASN A 109 -19.65 10.99 8.84
CA ASN A 109 -20.61 9.87 8.85
C ASN A 109 -19.99 8.52 8.42
N VAL A 110 -18.76 8.52 7.89
CA VAL A 110 -18.04 7.28 7.54
C VAL A 110 -17.23 6.71 8.71
N ALA A 111 -17.26 7.37 9.87
CA ALA A 111 -16.51 6.98 11.05
C ALA A 111 -17.23 5.92 11.88
N ASP A 112 -16.45 4.96 12.40
CA ASP A 112 -16.89 4.07 13.47
C ASP A 112 -16.71 4.73 14.85
N TRP A 113 -17.37 4.17 15.87
CA TRP A 113 -17.35 4.64 17.27
C TRP A 113 -15.95 4.83 17.89
N TYR A 114 -14.93 4.12 17.39
CA TYR A 114 -13.54 4.21 17.86
C TYR A 114 -12.68 5.20 17.04
N THR A 115 -13.24 5.83 16.01
CA THR A 115 -12.52 6.74 15.13
C THR A 115 -12.34 8.09 15.79
N ASN A 116 -11.10 8.57 15.82
CA ASN A 116 -10.74 9.90 16.30
C ASN A 116 -9.63 10.51 15.42
N ASN A 117 -9.33 11.79 15.59
CA ASN A 117 -8.30 12.48 14.81
C ASN A 117 -6.93 11.78 14.87
N GLY A 118 -6.55 11.19 16.01
CA GLY A 118 -5.30 10.44 16.16
C GLY A 118 -5.26 9.18 15.29
N SER A 119 -6.35 8.43 15.22
CA SER A 119 -6.46 7.22 14.40
C SER A 119 -6.31 7.50 12.89
N LEU A 120 -6.68 8.71 12.43
CA LEU A 120 -6.55 9.10 11.02
C LEU A 120 -5.08 9.11 10.54
N TYR A 121 -4.12 9.27 11.45
CA TYR A 121 -2.70 9.26 11.12
C TYR A 121 -2.17 7.88 10.72
N MET A 122 -2.97 6.82 10.79
CA MET A 122 -2.66 5.56 10.08
C MET A 122 -2.43 5.78 8.57
N THR A 123 -2.94 6.88 8.00
CA THR A 123 -2.61 7.33 6.64
C THR A 123 -1.10 7.45 6.38
N SER A 124 -0.29 7.74 7.40
CA SER A 124 1.17 7.87 7.27
C SER A 124 1.87 6.56 6.92
N LEU A 125 1.19 5.42 7.05
CA LEU A 125 1.71 4.12 6.64
C LEU A 125 2.01 4.05 5.14
N ALA A 126 1.43 4.92 4.32
CA ALA A 126 1.80 5.05 2.91
C ALA A 126 3.17 5.71 2.69
N PHE A 127 3.74 6.34 3.71
CA PHE A 127 5.05 7.01 3.65
C PHE A 127 6.23 6.10 4.03
N LEU A 128 6.02 4.80 4.22
CA LEU A 128 7.10 3.83 4.47
C LEU A 128 8.30 3.97 3.50
N PRO A 129 8.13 4.26 2.18
CA PRO A 129 9.24 4.45 1.27
C PRO A 129 10.18 5.60 1.63
N LEU A 130 9.77 6.57 2.47
CA LEU A 130 10.66 7.63 2.98
C LEU A 130 11.86 7.08 3.76
N GLY A 131 11.81 5.81 4.20
CA GLY A 131 12.97 5.12 4.77
C GLY A 131 14.02 4.69 3.75
N LEU A 132 13.81 4.88 2.44
CA LEU A 132 14.77 4.57 1.38
C LEU A 132 15.79 5.71 1.19
N PRO A 133 17.06 5.41 0.85
CA PRO A 133 18.07 6.43 0.54
C PRO A 133 17.62 7.36 -0.59
N ALA A 134 18.00 8.64 -0.55
CA ALA A 134 17.58 9.63 -1.55
C ALA A 134 17.97 9.26 -3.01
N ALA A 135 19.07 8.52 -3.20
CA ALA A 135 19.52 8.05 -4.50
C ALA A 135 18.87 6.73 -4.97
N HIS A 136 17.97 6.13 -4.17
CA HIS A 136 17.33 4.86 -4.49
C HIS A 136 16.44 4.98 -5.76
N PRO A 137 16.37 3.95 -6.63
CA PRO A 137 15.54 3.95 -7.85
C PRO A 137 14.07 4.32 -7.64
N PHE A 138 13.51 4.01 -6.46
CA PHE A 138 12.18 4.51 -6.06
C PHE A 138 12.01 6.02 -6.24
N TRP A 139 13.04 6.82 -5.98
CA TRP A 139 13.04 8.28 -6.13
C TRP A 139 13.58 8.75 -7.48
N THR A 140 14.54 8.03 -8.07
CA THR A 140 15.29 8.50 -9.24
C THR A 140 14.77 7.94 -10.56
N ASP A 141 14.11 6.79 -10.58
CA ASP A 141 13.51 6.25 -11.80
C ASP A 141 12.43 7.21 -12.32
N ALA A 142 12.30 7.29 -13.66
CA ALA A 142 11.22 8.04 -14.28
C ALA A 142 9.85 7.53 -13.82
N ALA A 143 8.90 8.45 -13.60
CA ALA A 143 7.53 8.09 -13.25
C ALA A 143 6.91 7.24 -14.38
N GLN A 144 6.22 6.16 -14.02
CA GLN A 144 5.55 5.28 -14.98
C GLN A 144 4.07 5.15 -14.64
N PRO A 145 3.17 5.02 -15.63
CA PRO A 145 1.75 4.87 -15.39
C PRO A 145 1.43 3.57 -14.63
N CYS A 146 0.43 3.62 -13.74
CA CYS A 146 -0.09 2.42 -13.07
C CYS A 146 -0.72 1.45 -14.08
N THR A 147 -0.98 0.22 -13.65
CA THR A 147 -1.56 -0.81 -14.53
C THR A 147 -2.88 -0.37 -15.16
N GLN A 148 -3.77 0.28 -14.41
CA GLN A 148 -5.04 0.78 -14.97
C GLN A 148 -4.82 1.92 -15.96
N ALA A 149 -3.93 2.88 -15.67
CA ALA A 149 -3.58 3.95 -16.60
C ALA A 149 -3.03 3.39 -17.93
N LYS A 150 -2.21 2.34 -17.89
CA LYS A 150 -1.75 1.62 -19.09
C LYS A 150 -2.93 0.97 -19.82
N ALA A 151 -3.77 0.23 -19.10
CA ALA A 151 -4.90 -0.51 -19.68
C ALA A 151 -5.91 0.42 -20.38
N TRP A 152 -6.39 1.47 -19.70
CA TRP A 152 -7.33 2.44 -20.26
C TRP A 152 -6.70 3.33 -21.33
N GLY A 153 -5.38 3.50 -21.29
CA GLY A 153 -4.62 4.21 -22.32
C GLY A 153 -4.22 3.35 -23.54
N GLY A 154 -4.66 2.08 -23.62
CA GLY A 154 -4.32 1.19 -24.74
C GLY A 154 -2.84 0.78 -24.79
N GLN A 155 -2.09 0.92 -23.70
CA GLN A 155 -0.68 0.55 -23.62
C GLN A 155 -0.51 -0.91 -23.18
N PRO A 156 0.59 -1.59 -23.57
CA PRO A 156 0.90 -2.92 -23.06
C PRO A 156 1.08 -2.93 -21.53
N PHE A 157 0.54 -3.96 -20.88
CA PHE A 157 0.77 -4.24 -19.46
C PHE A 157 0.78 -5.75 -19.20
N PRO A 158 1.47 -6.24 -18.14
CA PRO A 158 1.52 -7.66 -17.85
C PRO A 158 0.15 -8.26 -17.51
N LYS A 159 -0.13 -9.47 -18.03
CA LYS A 159 -1.30 -10.27 -17.64
C LYS A 159 -1.22 -10.63 -16.14
N ASP A 160 -2.35 -10.57 -15.42
CA ASP A 160 -2.39 -11.14 -14.07
C ASP A 160 -2.43 -12.67 -14.13
N HIS A 161 -1.71 -13.32 -13.21
CA HIS A 161 -1.65 -14.77 -13.14
C HIS A 161 -2.00 -15.28 -11.75
N HIS A 162 -2.35 -16.56 -11.68
CA HIS A 162 -2.61 -17.27 -10.44
C HIS A 162 -1.33 -17.40 -9.61
N TRP A 163 -1.42 -17.12 -8.31
CA TRP A 163 -0.32 -17.31 -7.35
C TRP A 163 -0.64 -18.50 -6.45
N SER A 164 0.00 -19.64 -6.72
CA SER A 164 -0.15 -20.83 -5.88
C SER A 164 0.46 -20.60 -4.50
N ASP A 165 -0.20 -21.07 -3.44
CA ASP A 165 0.34 -21.08 -2.08
C ASP A 165 1.06 -22.41 -1.79
N ASP A 166 2.29 -22.50 -2.27
CA ASP A 166 3.18 -23.65 -2.23
C ASP A 166 4.06 -23.73 -0.96
N ILE A 167 4.09 -22.67 -0.15
CA ILE A 167 4.91 -22.61 1.06
C ILE A 167 4.16 -23.26 2.22
N ARG A 168 4.48 -24.53 2.50
CA ARG A 168 3.94 -25.25 3.65
C ARG A 168 4.59 -24.78 4.95
N THR A 169 3.78 -24.24 5.85
CA THR A 169 4.20 -23.73 7.17
C THR A 169 3.89 -24.74 8.27
N TRP A 170 4.34 -25.99 8.09
CA TRP A 170 4.28 -26.99 9.16
C TRP A 170 5.31 -26.69 10.25
N ASP A 171 5.08 -27.28 11.41
CA ASP A 171 6.01 -27.24 12.53
C ASP A 171 7.36 -27.90 12.16
N LEU A 172 8.43 -27.48 12.83
CA LEU A 172 9.79 -27.99 12.59
C LEU A 172 10.01 -29.43 13.06
N PHE A 173 9.22 -29.86 14.04
CA PHE A 173 9.22 -31.17 14.68
C PHE A 173 7.82 -31.47 15.23
#